data_AF-A0A382FF33-F1
#
_entry.id   AF-A0A382FF33-F1
#
_cell.length_a   1.000
_cell.length_b   1.000
_cell.length_c   1.000
_cell.angle_alpha   90.00
_cell.angle_beta   90.00
_cell.angle_gamma   90.00
#
_symmetry.space_group_name_H-M   'P 1'
#
loop_
_entity.id
_entity.type
_entity.pdbx_description
1 polymer ?
#
loop_
_entity_poly.entity_id
_entity_poly.type
_entity_poly.pdbx_seq_one_letter_code
_entity_poly.pdbx_strand_id
1 'polypeptide(L)'
;MFENDKQYKTYEKNLRKDFPELTGYEIVNFYKIHLLYQLAKRYDEILYLDFDAVPVTTDSFFDIWDVQNHIAVYNQNHMTNKNREVKQSIRSPSAKYFNCQAMLIEKNLDPKNDVINTAIIGASRKQILKLDFFGEFKDTIDLMTKLRTDKSGLYPQNILDMFRYDNETIFSYKVNVNKVGIQWLDRRWHYFLDTQNFIPEATKIVHCVCKDFDIVWRYNA
;
A
#
# COMPACT_ATOMS: atom_id res chain seq x y z
N MET A 1 12.53 -15.56 2.32
CA MET A 1 11.32 -15.07 3.00
C MET A 1 11.76 -14.07 4.06
N PHE A 2 11.09 -12.93 4.21
CA PHE A 2 11.48 -11.88 5.18
C PHE A 2 10.61 -11.97 6.42
N GLU A 3 11.19 -12.34 7.55
CA GLU A 3 10.46 -12.69 8.77
C GLU A 3 10.84 -11.76 9.93
N ASN A 4 10.48 -12.11 11.17
CA ASN A 4 10.90 -11.41 12.39
C ASN A 4 12.39 -11.67 12.72
N ASP A 5 13.26 -11.32 11.78
CA ASP A 5 14.70 -11.53 11.84
C ASP A 5 15.44 -10.36 12.50
N LYS A 6 16.78 -10.44 12.55
CA LYS A 6 17.62 -9.37 13.10
C LYS A 6 17.52 -8.08 12.28
N GLN A 7 17.27 -8.16 10.98
CA GLN A 7 17.14 -7.01 10.11
C GLN A 7 15.86 -6.24 10.45
N TYR A 8 14.72 -6.93 10.57
CA TYR A 8 13.46 -6.34 11.00
C TYR A 8 13.58 -5.71 12.40
N LYS A 9 14.13 -6.44 13.38
CA LYS A 9 14.29 -5.91 14.75
C LYS A 9 15.15 -4.65 14.80
N THR A 10 16.18 -4.57 13.95
CA THR A 10 17.03 -3.38 13.84
C THR A 10 16.27 -2.23 13.19
N TYR A 11 15.53 -2.49 12.11
CA TYR A 11 14.68 -1.51 11.44
C TYR A 11 13.61 -0.96 12.39
N GLU A 12 12.86 -1.83 13.07
CA GLU A 12 11.83 -1.45 14.04
C GLU A 12 12.42 -0.58 15.16
N LYS A 13 13.54 -1.00 15.76
CA LYS A 13 14.17 -0.23 16.84
C LYS A 13 14.55 1.18 16.40
N ASN A 14 15.14 1.32 15.21
CA ASN A 14 15.56 2.62 14.69
C ASN A 14 14.35 3.49 14.35
N LEU A 15 13.36 2.93 13.65
CA LEU A 15 12.18 3.68 13.23
C LEU A 15 11.35 4.16 14.44
N ARG A 16 11.18 3.32 15.47
CA ARG A 16 10.50 3.71 16.73
C ARG A 16 11.22 4.82 17.48
N LYS A 17 12.55 4.86 17.41
CA LYS A 17 13.35 5.90 18.07
C LYS A 17 13.09 7.26 17.44
N ASP A 18 13.03 7.31 16.12
CA ASP A 18 12.88 8.56 15.36
C ASP A 18 11.40 8.98 15.24
N PHE A 19 10.47 8.01 15.27
CA PHE A 19 9.02 8.19 15.12
C PHE A 19 8.23 7.41 16.20
N PRO A 20 8.23 7.89 17.46
CA PRO A 20 7.58 7.20 18.57
C PRO A 20 6.05 7.10 18.46
N GLU A 21 5.42 7.90 17.58
CA GLU A 21 3.99 7.88 17.29
C GLU A 21 3.55 6.67 16.45
N LEU A 22 4.48 5.98 15.78
CA LEU A 22 4.18 4.82 14.94
C LEU A 22 3.95 3.56 15.79
N THR A 23 2.89 2.82 15.47
CA THR A 23 2.62 1.52 16.11
C THR A 23 3.35 0.40 15.36
N GLY A 24 3.33 -0.81 15.93
CA GLY A 24 3.91 -1.98 15.25
C GLY A 24 3.27 -2.26 13.89
N TYR A 25 1.99 -1.89 13.72
CA TYR A 25 1.29 -2.07 12.46
C TYR A 25 1.90 -1.22 11.34
N GLU A 26 2.11 0.08 11.56
CA GLU A 26 2.70 0.96 10.55
C GLU A 26 4.16 0.59 10.30
N ILE A 27 4.92 0.22 11.35
CA ILE A 27 6.32 -0.18 11.20
C ILE A 27 6.49 -1.42 10.31
N VAL A 28 5.67 -2.45 10.49
CA VAL A 28 5.69 -3.64 9.61
C VAL A 28 5.34 -3.26 8.17
N ASN A 29 4.35 -2.39 7.98
CA ASN A 29 3.95 -1.91 6.64
C ASN A 29 4.98 -0.98 5.98
N PHE A 30 5.78 -0.24 6.75
CA PHE A 30 6.91 0.49 6.21
C PHE A 30 8.10 -0.43 5.94
N TYR A 31 8.27 -1.49 6.73
CA TYR A 31 9.32 -2.46 6.50
C TYR A 31 9.17 -3.18 5.16
N LYS A 32 7.94 -3.54 4.73
CA LYS A 32 7.76 -4.10 3.39
C LYS A 32 8.22 -3.17 2.28
N ILE A 33 7.92 -1.87 2.37
CA ILE A 33 8.39 -0.89 1.39
C ILE A 33 9.91 -0.73 1.50
N HIS A 34 10.47 -0.72 2.71
CA HIS A 34 11.92 -0.70 2.91
C HIS A 34 12.61 -1.89 2.22
N LEU A 35 12.06 -3.10 2.35
CA LEU A 35 12.56 -4.30 1.68
C LEU A 35 12.51 -4.16 0.15
N LEU A 36 11.42 -3.59 -0.39
CA LEU A 36 11.33 -3.28 -1.82
C LEU A 36 12.51 -2.40 -2.30
N TYR A 37 12.89 -1.38 -1.52
CA TYR A 37 14.08 -0.56 -1.81
C TYR A 37 15.40 -1.30 -1.62
N GLN A 38 15.53 -2.20 -0.63
CA GLN A 38 16.74 -3.00 -0.48
C GLN A 38 16.92 -3.98 -1.64
N LEU A 39 15.83 -4.62 -2.10
CA LEU A 39 15.83 -5.52 -3.24
C LEU A 39 16.15 -4.79 -4.54
N ALA A 40 15.63 -3.57 -4.71
CA ALA A 40 15.96 -2.70 -5.84
C ALA A 40 17.45 -2.34 -5.94
N LYS A 41 18.27 -2.56 -4.90
CA LYS A 41 19.73 -2.41 -5.02
C LYS A 41 20.39 -3.57 -5.78
N ARG A 42 19.71 -4.70 -5.91
CA ARG A 42 20.26 -5.96 -6.47
C ARG A 42 19.52 -6.43 -7.71
N TYR A 43 18.22 -6.20 -7.78
CA TYR A 43 17.36 -6.68 -8.87
C TYR A 43 16.79 -5.51 -9.67
N ASP A 44 16.61 -5.73 -10.98
CA ASP A 44 16.07 -4.73 -11.89
C ASP A 44 14.54 -4.70 -11.86
N GLU A 45 13.89 -5.85 -11.66
CA GLU A 45 12.45 -6.02 -11.55
C GLU A 45 12.12 -6.80 -10.28
N ILE A 46 11.14 -6.31 -9.52
CA ILE A 46 10.73 -6.90 -8.26
C ILE A 46 9.21 -7.06 -8.25
N LEU A 47 8.76 -8.27 -7.93
CA LEU A 47 7.40 -8.56 -7.52
C LEU A 47 7.42 -8.81 -6.01
N TYR A 48 6.83 -7.90 -5.26
CA TYR A 48 6.58 -8.08 -3.84
C TYR A 48 5.18 -8.67 -3.64
N LEU A 49 5.09 -9.64 -2.73
CA LEU A 49 3.87 -10.30 -2.30
C LEU A 49 3.81 -10.27 -0.77
N ASP A 50 2.70 -9.79 -0.22
CA ASP A 50 2.37 -10.02 1.18
C ASP A 50 2.26 -11.53 1.45
N PHE A 51 2.41 -11.93 2.71
CA PHE A 51 2.40 -13.34 3.11
C PHE A 51 1.12 -14.10 2.78
N ASP A 52 0.02 -13.39 2.60
CA ASP A 52 -1.28 -13.92 2.20
C ASP A 52 -1.59 -13.73 0.72
N ALA A 53 -0.62 -13.29 -0.10
CA ALA A 53 -0.73 -13.27 -1.55
C ALA A 53 -0.03 -14.49 -2.15
N VAL A 54 -0.80 -15.49 -2.56
CA VAL A 54 -0.32 -16.79 -3.03
C VAL A 54 -0.46 -16.89 -4.55
N PRO A 55 0.64 -17.01 -5.31
CA PRO A 55 0.58 -17.31 -6.73
C PRO A 55 0.00 -18.70 -6.98
N VAL A 56 -0.92 -18.81 -7.93
CA VAL A 56 -1.59 -20.06 -8.32
C VAL A 56 -1.49 -20.28 -9.83
N THR A 57 -0.44 -19.73 -10.45
CA THR A 57 -0.19 -19.78 -11.88
C THR A 57 1.29 -20.01 -12.18
N THR A 58 1.57 -20.51 -13.36
CA THR A 58 2.91 -20.60 -13.94
C THR A 58 3.24 -19.43 -14.87
N ASP A 59 2.29 -18.52 -15.13
CA ASP A 59 2.52 -17.34 -15.95
C ASP A 59 3.52 -16.40 -15.26
N SER A 60 4.48 -15.89 -16.02
CA SER A 60 5.41 -14.88 -15.53
C SER A 60 4.69 -13.54 -15.36
N PHE A 61 4.73 -12.97 -14.16
CA PHE A 61 4.20 -11.64 -13.88
C PHE A 61 4.86 -10.57 -14.76
N PHE A 62 6.17 -10.70 -15.00
CA PHE A 62 6.98 -9.72 -15.73
C PHE A 62 6.73 -9.74 -17.24
N ASP A 63 6.17 -10.84 -17.77
CA ASP A 63 5.81 -10.95 -19.18
C ASP A 63 4.46 -10.26 -19.48
N ILE A 64 3.63 -10.06 -18.43
CA ILE A 64 2.27 -9.55 -18.55
C ILE A 64 2.17 -8.07 -18.17
N TRP A 65 2.93 -7.61 -17.19
CA TRP A 65 2.84 -6.25 -16.66
C TRP A 65 4.09 -5.42 -17.02
N ASP A 66 3.89 -4.22 -17.57
CA ASP A 66 4.98 -3.30 -17.95
C ASP A 66 5.57 -2.59 -16.72
N VAL A 67 6.34 -3.32 -15.92
CA VAL A 67 6.93 -2.81 -14.67
C VAL A 67 8.12 -1.86 -14.91
N GLN A 68 8.60 -1.78 -16.16
CA GLN A 68 9.66 -0.85 -16.56
C GLN A 68 9.14 0.59 -16.60
N ASN A 69 7.93 0.80 -17.11
CA ASN A 69 7.35 2.13 -17.24
C ASN A 69 6.34 2.47 -16.13
N HIS A 70 5.75 1.48 -15.47
CA HIS A 70 4.71 1.68 -14.46
C HIS A 70 4.94 0.82 -13.21
N ILE A 71 4.39 1.22 -12.07
CA ILE A 71 4.22 0.33 -10.92
C ILE A 71 2.87 -0.39 -11.06
N ALA A 72 2.89 -1.72 -11.04
CA ALA A 72 1.72 -2.58 -11.04
C ALA A 72 1.20 -2.80 -9.61
N VAL A 73 -0.01 -2.31 -9.33
CA VAL A 73 -0.71 -2.40 -8.05
C VAL A 73 -2.22 -2.48 -8.28
N TYR A 74 -3.03 -2.73 -7.25
CA TYR A 74 -4.48 -2.84 -7.40
C TYR A 74 -5.23 -1.60 -6.93
N ASN A 75 -6.29 -1.24 -7.66
CA ASN A 75 -7.15 -0.11 -7.36
C ASN A 75 -8.28 -0.48 -6.38
N GLN A 76 -8.40 0.26 -5.28
CA GLN A 76 -9.45 0.08 -4.27
C GLN A 76 -10.49 1.21 -4.22
N ASN A 77 -10.55 2.08 -5.23
CA ASN A 77 -11.48 3.22 -5.23
C ASN A 77 -12.95 2.80 -5.13
N HIS A 78 -13.31 1.64 -5.67
CA HIS A 78 -14.68 1.12 -5.61
C HIS A 78 -15.15 0.81 -4.17
N MET A 79 -14.22 0.71 -3.22
CA MET A 79 -14.50 0.50 -1.79
C MET A 79 -14.52 1.82 -1.00
N THR A 80 -14.21 2.95 -1.64
CA THR A 80 -14.12 4.27 -1.00
C THR A 80 -15.50 4.91 -0.93
N ASN A 81 -15.92 5.29 0.29
CA ASN A 81 -17.05 6.17 0.49
C ASN A 81 -16.55 7.61 0.65
N LYS A 82 -16.82 8.45 -0.35
CA LYS A 82 -16.40 9.86 -0.39
C LYS A 82 -17.38 10.83 0.28
N ASN A 83 -18.41 10.33 0.98
CA ASN A 83 -19.29 11.17 1.79
C ASN A 83 -18.51 11.73 3.00
N ARG A 84 -18.58 13.05 3.22
CA ARG A 84 -17.91 13.72 4.35
C ARG A 84 -18.45 13.32 5.72
N GLU A 85 -19.60 12.67 5.79
CA GLU A 85 -20.19 12.15 7.03
C GLU A 85 -19.79 10.69 7.33
N VAL A 86 -19.01 10.04 6.45
CA VAL A 86 -18.63 8.64 6.66
C VAL A 86 -17.87 8.47 7.97
N LYS A 87 -18.22 7.39 8.70
CA LYS A 87 -17.52 6.93 9.89
C LYS A 87 -17.08 5.51 9.65
N GLN A 88 -15.79 5.33 9.38
CA GLN A 88 -15.19 4.03 9.15
C GLN A 88 -13.92 3.88 9.99
N SER A 89 -13.36 2.68 10.01
CA SER A 89 -12.10 2.46 10.70
C SER A 89 -10.96 3.21 10.02
N ILE A 90 -9.90 3.45 10.79
CA ILE A 90 -8.63 4.00 10.30
C ILE A 90 -8.00 3.17 9.17
N ARG A 91 -8.37 1.88 9.04
CA ARG A 91 -7.85 0.97 8.02
C ARG A 91 -8.66 1.01 6.73
N SER A 92 -9.77 1.74 6.69
CA SER A 92 -10.68 1.75 5.56
C SER A 92 -10.07 2.41 4.32
N PRO A 93 -10.49 2.00 3.10
CA PRO A 93 -10.14 2.71 1.87
C PRO A 93 -10.50 4.20 1.91
N SER A 94 -11.61 4.57 2.56
CA SER A 94 -12.02 5.96 2.74
C SER A 94 -11.03 6.78 3.59
N ALA A 95 -10.50 6.20 4.66
CA ALA A 95 -9.47 6.84 5.48
C ALA A 95 -8.24 7.22 4.63
N LYS A 96 -7.74 6.26 3.84
CA LYS A 96 -6.58 6.43 2.95
C LYS A 96 -6.84 7.51 1.88
N TYR A 97 -8.04 7.48 1.29
CA TYR A 97 -8.44 8.48 0.31
C TYR A 97 -8.39 9.90 0.88
N PHE A 98 -9.12 10.15 1.97
CA PHE A 98 -9.24 11.49 2.55
C PHE A 98 -7.91 12.00 3.14
N ASN A 99 -7.13 11.11 3.76
CA ASN A 99 -5.83 11.50 4.31
C ASN A 99 -4.85 11.92 3.19
N CYS A 100 -4.75 11.14 2.12
CA CYS A 100 -3.94 11.51 0.95
C CYS A 100 -4.45 12.79 0.29
N GLN A 101 -5.77 12.95 0.16
CA GLN A 101 -6.38 14.16 -0.38
C GLN A 101 -5.99 15.40 0.46
N ALA A 102 -6.06 15.30 1.79
CA ALA A 102 -5.65 16.36 2.70
C ALA A 102 -4.17 16.74 2.51
N MET A 103 -3.28 15.74 2.38
CA MET A 103 -1.86 15.96 2.14
C MET A 103 -1.59 16.69 0.82
N LEU A 104 -2.32 16.34 -0.25
CA LEU A 104 -2.18 17.00 -1.56
C LEU A 104 -2.68 18.46 -1.51
N ILE A 105 -3.80 18.71 -0.83
CA ILE A 105 -4.35 20.06 -0.64
C ILE A 105 -3.36 20.94 0.13
N GLU A 106 -2.80 20.45 1.24
CA GLU A 106 -1.83 21.20 2.05
C GLU A 106 -0.57 21.57 1.25
N LYS A 107 -0.22 20.78 0.22
CA LYS A 107 0.89 21.04 -0.69
C LYS A 107 0.50 21.81 -1.95
N ASN A 108 -0.75 22.30 -2.04
CA ASN A 108 -1.31 22.98 -3.21
C ASN A 108 -1.21 22.15 -4.51
N LEU A 109 -1.42 20.83 -4.41
CA LEU A 109 -1.46 19.89 -5.54
C LEU A 109 -2.91 19.51 -5.88
N ASP A 110 -3.11 18.83 -7.02
CA ASP A 110 -4.43 18.30 -7.40
C ASP A 110 -4.91 17.30 -6.32
N PRO A 111 -6.08 17.53 -5.69
CA PRO A 111 -6.61 16.67 -4.64
C PRO A 111 -7.19 15.35 -5.16
N LYS A 112 -7.21 15.10 -6.48
CA LYS A 112 -7.61 13.81 -7.03
C LYS A 112 -6.54 12.77 -6.78
N ASN A 113 -6.94 11.67 -6.14
CA ASN A 113 -6.06 10.57 -5.81
C ASN A 113 -6.78 9.22 -5.86
N ASP A 114 -5.99 8.16 -5.93
CA ASP A 114 -6.45 6.78 -5.91
C ASP A 114 -6.12 6.08 -4.59
N VAL A 115 -6.94 5.11 -4.19
CA VAL A 115 -6.62 4.19 -3.10
C VAL A 115 -5.96 2.96 -3.66
N ILE A 116 -4.73 2.71 -3.23
CA ILE A 116 -3.88 1.65 -3.74
C ILE A 116 -3.84 0.52 -2.70
N ASN A 117 -4.03 -0.73 -3.12
CA ASN A 117 -3.67 -1.88 -2.31
C ASN A 117 -2.20 -2.22 -2.51
N THR A 118 -1.46 -2.42 -1.41
CA THR A 118 -0.01 -2.67 -1.43
C THR A 118 0.38 -4.12 -1.13
N ALA A 119 -0.57 -5.05 -1.14
CA ALA A 119 -0.31 -6.47 -0.92
C ALA A 119 0.43 -7.14 -2.07
N ILE A 120 0.28 -6.60 -3.28
CA ILE A 120 0.99 -7.04 -4.48
C ILE A 120 1.55 -5.78 -5.14
N ILE A 121 2.87 -5.72 -5.30
CA ILE A 121 3.56 -4.59 -5.92
C ILE A 121 4.56 -5.14 -6.93
N GLY A 122 4.32 -4.91 -8.22
CA GLY A 122 5.28 -5.17 -9.29
C GLY A 122 5.92 -3.87 -9.76
N ALA A 123 7.24 -3.77 -9.69
CA ALA A 123 7.94 -2.56 -10.13
C ALA A 123 9.39 -2.84 -10.52
N SER A 124 9.91 -2.06 -11.48
CA SER A 124 11.34 -1.99 -11.71
C SER A 124 12.05 -1.14 -10.66
N ARG A 125 13.36 -1.35 -10.48
CA ARG A 125 14.25 -0.48 -9.69
C ARG A 125 14.06 0.98 -10.05
N LYS A 126 13.94 1.30 -11.34
CA LYS A 126 13.73 2.67 -11.85
C LYS A 126 12.45 3.27 -11.26
N GLN A 127 11.33 2.54 -11.28
CA GLN A 127 10.06 3.03 -10.74
C GLN A 127 10.08 3.12 -9.22
N ILE A 128 10.70 2.16 -8.53
CA ILE A 128 10.86 2.18 -7.06
C ILE A 128 11.65 3.43 -6.62
N LEU A 129 12.77 3.71 -7.28
CA LEU A 129 13.56 4.91 -6.97
C LEU A 129 12.79 6.19 -7.32
N LYS A 130 12.05 6.22 -8.43
CA LYS A 130 11.19 7.35 -8.81
C LYS A 130 10.06 7.60 -7.80
N LEU A 131 9.50 6.55 -7.20
CA LEU A 131 8.48 6.69 -6.16
C LEU A 131 8.99 7.47 -4.96
N ASP A 132 10.27 7.33 -4.63
CA ASP A 132 10.93 8.02 -3.51
C ASP A 132 10.08 8.08 -2.23
N PHE A 133 9.56 6.92 -1.81
CA PHE A 133 8.64 6.75 -0.69
C PHE A 133 9.22 7.33 0.61
N PHE A 134 10.51 7.08 0.85
CA PHE A 134 11.22 7.51 2.07
C PHE A 134 11.97 8.85 1.91
N GLY A 135 11.95 9.50 0.74
CA GLY A 135 12.47 10.85 0.61
C GLY A 135 11.64 11.81 1.46
N GLU A 136 12.30 12.67 2.25
CA GLU A 136 11.63 13.60 3.18
C GLU A 136 10.63 12.88 4.11
N PHE A 137 10.95 11.64 4.53
CA PHE A 137 10.01 10.82 5.31
C PHE A 137 9.60 11.49 6.61
N LYS A 138 10.52 12.17 7.30
CA LYS A 138 10.20 12.93 8.51
C LYS A 138 9.16 14.02 8.24
N ASP A 139 9.36 14.82 7.20
CA ASP A 139 8.42 15.89 6.84
C ASP A 139 7.06 15.32 6.41
N THR A 140 7.06 14.13 5.81
CA THR A 140 5.83 13.40 5.47
C THR A 140 5.07 12.97 6.73
N ILE A 141 5.75 12.38 7.72
CA ILE A 141 5.12 12.00 9.00
C ILE A 141 4.66 13.23 9.77
N ASP A 142 5.46 14.30 9.82
CA ASP A 142 5.10 15.58 10.44
C ASP A 142 3.83 16.18 9.81
N LEU A 143 3.73 16.15 8.47
CA LEU A 143 2.53 16.57 7.74
C LEU A 143 1.30 15.73 8.13
N MET A 144 1.42 14.40 8.13
CA MET A 144 0.32 13.52 8.53
C MET A 144 -0.10 13.77 9.99
N THR A 145 0.85 13.97 10.90
CA THR A 145 0.60 14.32 12.30
C THR A 145 -0.14 15.65 12.43
N LYS A 146 0.28 16.69 11.69
CA LYS A 146 -0.40 17.98 11.66
C LYS A 146 -1.86 17.82 11.22
N LEU A 147 -2.10 17.13 10.10
CA LEU A 147 -3.43 16.98 9.51
C LEU A 147 -4.43 16.25 10.42
N ARG A 148 -3.96 15.32 11.27
CA ARG A 148 -4.80 14.64 12.26
C ARG A 148 -5.44 15.58 13.30
N THR A 149 -4.86 16.76 13.49
CA THR A 149 -5.32 17.74 14.47
C THR A 149 -5.73 19.07 13.81
N ASP A 150 -5.92 19.05 12.49
CA ASP A 150 -6.31 20.24 11.73
C ASP A 150 -7.67 20.78 12.19
N LYS A 151 -7.73 22.09 12.42
CA LYS A 151 -8.93 22.83 12.82
C LYS A 151 -9.36 23.87 11.78
N SER A 152 -8.77 23.84 10.59
CA SER A 152 -9.11 24.75 9.48
C SER A 152 -10.56 24.62 9.00
N GLY A 153 -11.20 23.48 9.27
CA GLY A 153 -12.54 23.14 8.77
C GLY A 153 -12.54 22.41 7.43
N LEU A 154 -11.36 22.06 6.88
CA LEU A 154 -11.25 21.30 5.62
C LEU A 154 -12.00 19.97 5.69
N TYR A 155 -11.95 19.27 6.82
CA TYR A 155 -12.72 18.05 7.06
C TYR A 155 -13.42 18.10 8.42
N PRO A 156 -14.63 17.51 8.52
CA PRO A 156 -15.28 17.33 9.82
C PRO A 156 -14.53 16.29 10.67
N GLN A 157 -14.72 16.34 11.99
CA GLN A 157 -13.96 15.53 12.94
C GLN A 157 -14.02 14.02 12.65
N ASN A 158 -15.17 13.50 12.19
CA ASN A 158 -15.32 12.08 11.84
C ASN A 158 -14.36 11.61 10.73
N ILE A 159 -13.94 12.51 9.83
CA ILE A 159 -12.95 12.20 8.80
C ILE A 159 -11.54 12.27 9.38
N LEU A 160 -11.24 13.31 10.18
CA LEU A 160 -9.94 13.48 10.83
C LEU A 160 -9.62 12.31 11.77
N ASP A 161 -10.63 11.76 12.46
CA ASP A 161 -10.50 10.61 13.34
C ASP A 161 -9.98 9.35 12.61
N MET A 162 -10.25 9.25 11.30
CA MET A 162 -9.78 8.16 10.45
C MET A 162 -8.31 8.30 10.02
N PHE A 163 -7.70 9.49 10.12
CA PHE A 163 -6.34 9.72 9.58
C PHE A 163 -5.27 8.99 10.40
N ARG A 164 -4.41 8.21 9.74
CA ARG A 164 -3.28 7.47 10.32
C ARG A 164 -2.09 7.40 9.36
N TYR A 165 -0.98 6.84 9.82
CA TYR A 165 0.28 6.77 9.09
C TYR A 165 0.34 5.56 8.14
N ASP A 166 -0.75 5.28 7.41
CA ASP A 166 -0.83 4.12 6.53
C ASP A 166 0.14 4.24 5.35
N ASN A 167 0.83 3.15 5.01
CA ASN A 167 1.74 3.14 3.88
C ASN A 167 1.00 3.35 2.55
N GLU A 168 -0.24 2.88 2.39
CA GLU A 168 -1.05 3.14 1.18
C GLU A 168 -1.28 4.65 0.95
N THR A 169 -1.50 5.40 2.05
CA THR A 169 -1.70 6.85 1.98
C THR A 169 -0.44 7.53 1.46
N ILE A 170 0.72 7.22 2.06
CA ILE A 170 2.02 7.78 1.63
C ILE A 170 2.34 7.35 0.20
N PHE A 171 2.05 6.10 -0.16
CA PHE A 171 2.28 5.57 -1.51
C PHE A 171 1.49 6.37 -2.54
N SER A 172 0.19 6.57 -2.32
CA SER A 172 -0.67 7.36 -3.22
C SER A 172 -0.24 8.83 -3.29
N TYR A 173 0.12 9.42 -2.15
CA TYR A 173 0.66 10.78 -2.10
C TYR A 173 1.94 10.91 -2.93
N LYS A 174 2.89 9.98 -2.77
CA LYS A 174 4.17 9.97 -3.48
C LYS A 174 4.02 9.69 -4.98
N VAL A 175 3.07 8.85 -5.38
CA VAL A 175 2.71 8.67 -6.79
C VAL A 175 2.32 10.01 -7.44
N ASN A 176 1.52 10.81 -6.75
CA ASN A 176 1.08 12.12 -7.25
C ASN A 176 2.21 13.16 -7.24
N VAL A 177 2.95 13.27 -6.13
CA VAL A 177 4.06 14.24 -5.99
C VAL A 177 5.16 13.96 -7.01
N ASN A 178 5.55 12.69 -7.18
CA ASN A 178 6.67 12.29 -8.04
C ASN A 178 6.24 11.88 -9.46
N LYS A 179 4.95 12.04 -9.78
CA LYS A 179 4.36 11.73 -11.10
C LYS A 179 4.74 10.33 -11.58
N VAL A 180 4.56 9.34 -10.71
CA VAL A 180 4.88 7.93 -10.98
C VAL A 180 3.76 7.32 -11.80
N GLY A 181 4.10 6.59 -12.87
CA GLY A 181 3.12 5.87 -13.67
C GLY A 181 2.60 4.65 -12.91
N ILE A 182 1.28 4.45 -12.88
CA ILE A 182 0.63 3.28 -12.28
C ILE A 182 -0.08 2.50 -13.39
N GLN A 183 -0.03 1.17 -13.28
CA GLN A 183 -0.90 0.26 -14.01
C GLN A 183 -1.70 -0.58 -13.00
N TRP A 184 -2.95 -0.85 -13.32
CA TRP A 184 -3.87 -1.51 -12.39
C TRP A 184 -3.91 -3.02 -12.64
N LEU A 185 -3.58 -3.79 -11.61
CA LEU A 185 -3.77 -5.23 -11.61
C LEU A 185 -5.24 -5.56 -11.86
N ASP A 186 -5.49 -6.54 -12.71
CA ASP A 186 -6.85 -7.05 -12.90
C ASP A 186 -7.24 -8.01 -11.75
N ARG A 187 -8.51 -8.43 -11.75
CA ARG A 187 -9.05 -9.31 -10.70
C ARG A 187 -8.44 -10.72 -10.71
N ARG A 188 -7.73 -11.12 -11.76
CA ARG A 188 -7.04 -12.42 -11.82
C ARG A 188 -5.70 -12.34 -11.11
N TRP A 189 -4.98 -11.24 -11.29
CA TRP A 189 -3.68 -10.97 -10.65
C TRP A 189 -3.79 -10.39 -9.24
N HIS A 190 -4.99 -10.00 -8.79
CA HIS A 190 -5.27 -9.63 -7.41
C HIS A 190 -6.68 -10.10 -6.99
N TYR A 191 -6.88 -11.41 -6.89
CA TYR A 191 -8.16 -11.97 -6.44
C TYR A 191 -8.28 -11.92 -4.92
N PHE A 192 -9.31 -11.26 -4.38
CA PHE A 192 -9.56 -11.25 -2.93
C PHE A 192 -10.38 -12.48 -2.52
N LEU A 193 -9.74 -13.38 -1.75
CA LEU A 193 -10.42 -14.46 -1.06
C LEU A 193 -10.74 -13.99 0.37
N ASP A 194 -12.02 -13.81 0.64
CA ASP A 194 -12.54 -13.32 1.92
C ASP A 194 -13.69 -14.22 2.40
N THR A 195 -14.89 -14.00 1.86
CA THR A 195 -16.12 -14.73 2.27
C THR A 195 -16.71 -15.61 1.16
N GLN A 196 -16.11 -15.59 -0.04
CA GLN A 196 -16.61 -16.29 -1.22
C GLN A 196 -16.49 -17.81 -1.11
N ASN A 197 -15.49 -18.30 -0.37
CA ASN A 197 -15.16 -19.72 -0.21
C ASN A 197 -14.92 -20.48 -1.54
N PHE A 198 -14.58 -19.77 -2.62
CA PHE A 198 -14.20 -20.36 -3.91
C PHE A 198 -13.10 -19.52 -4.57
N ILE A 199 -12.31 -20.13 -5.45
CA ILE A 199 -11.30 -19.45 -6.26
C ILE A 199 -11.60 -19.72 -7.75
N PRO A 200 -11.80 -18.69 -8.59
CA PRO A 200 -12.00 -18.87 -10.03
C PRO A 200 -10.78 -19.51 -10.71
N GLU A 201 -11.00 -20.40 -11.68
CA GLU A 201 -9.93 -21.13 -12.41
C GLU A 201 -8.92 -20.21 -13.13
N ALA A 202 -9.35 -19.04 -13.59
CA ALA A 202 -8.48 -18.08 -14.28
C ALA A 202 -7.60 -17.25 -13.32
N THR A 203 -7.68 -17.47 -12.00
CA THR A 203 -6.94 -16.71 -10.99
C THR A 203 -5.43 -16.94 -11.13
N LYS A 204 -4.65 -15.88 -10.90
CA LYS A 204 -3.20 -15.87 -11.00
C LYS A 204 -2.54 -15.68 -9.64
N ILE A 205 -3.07 -14.77 -8.83
CA ILE A 205 -2.64 -14.58 -7.44
C ILE A 205 -3.88 -14.44 -6.55
N VAL A 206 -3.92 -15.25 -5.49
CA VAL A 206 -4.97 -15.22 -4.46
C VAL A 206 -4.46 -14.41 -3.28
N HIS A 207 -5.10 -13.28 -3.00
CA HIS A 207 -4.93 -12.51 -1.77
C HIS A 207 -5.92 -13.06 -0.72
N CYS A 208 -5.45 -13.99 0.10
CA CYS A 208 -6.18 -14.72 1.14
C CYS A 208 -6.38 -13.85 2.39
N VAL A 209 -7.24 -12.83 2.28
CA VAL A 209 -7.51 -11.89 3.37
C VAL A 209 -8.13 -12.59 4.58
N CYS A 210 -8.99 -13.60 4.35
CA CYS A 210 -9.61 -14.40 5.41
C CYS A 210 -8.65 -15.37 6.12
N LYS A 211 -7.44 -15.56 5.59
CA LYS A 211 -6.42 -16.50 6.10
C LYS A 211 -6.81 -17.98 6.03
N ASP A 212 -7.85 -18.32 5.27
CA ASP A 212 -8.19 -19.70 4.96
C ASP A 212 -7.31 -20.24 3.81
N PHE A 213 -6.08 -20.60 4.18
CA PHE A 213 -5.09 -21.14 3.24
C PHE A 213 -5.43 -22.57 2.78
N ASP A 214 -6.32 -23.28 3.46
CA ASP A 214 -6.72 -24.63 3.06
C ASP A 214 -7.47 -24.62 1.73
N ILE A 215 -8.30 -23.60 1.49
CA ILE A 215 -8.98 -23.40 0.21
C ILE A 215 -7.95 -23.19 -0.91
N VAL A 216 -6.93 -22.36 -0.67
CA VAL A 216 -5.87 -22.08 -1.64
C VAL A 216 -5.02 -23.32 -1.91
N TRP A 217 -4.70 -24.09 -0.87
CA TRP A 217 -3.95 -25.33 -0.98
C TRP A 217 -4.67 -26.36 -1.85
N ARG A 218 -5.97 -26.55 -1.63
CA ARG A 218 -6.79 -27.49 -2.42
C ARG A 218 -6.99 -27.05 -3.87
N TYR A 219 -6.90 -25.76 -4.15
CA TYR A 219 -6.97 -25.23 -5.52
C TYR A 219 -5.72 -25.60 -6.34
N ASN A 220 -4.56 -25.70 -5.69
CA ASN A 220 -3.28 -26.05 -6.33
C ASN A 220 -2.98 -27.55 -6.35
N ALA A 221 -3.82 -28.38 -5.72
CA ALA A 221 -3.65 -29.83 -5.60
C ALA A 221 -4.30 -30.57 -6.77
#